data_AF-A0A7J4FJR3-F1
#
_entry.id   AF-A0A7J4FJR3-F1
#
_cell.length_a   1.000
_cell.length_b   1.000
_cell.length_c   1.000
_cell.angle_alpha   90.00
_cell.angle_beta   90.00
_cell.angle_gamma   90.00
#
_symmetry.space_group_name_H-M   'P 1'
#
loop_
_entity.id
_entity.type
_entity.pdbx_description
1 polymer ?
#
loop_
_entity_poly.entity_id
_entity_poly.type
_entity_poly.pdbx_seq_one_letter_code
_entity_poly.pdbx_strand_id
1 'polypeptide(L)'
;MAWHIKNNEMRIVKIHKVKTEAHNVKTIFFEDELSASAEPGQFLMVWIPGVDEIPLSLSSASDRLASVTVKEVGEATHALNGMKKDSLLGIRGPFGSYFKIMGKNTLVVGGGIGAAPLLMLVKNLLSESVKTTFIIGAKTRSEILFKDQLTALHDEHGLEVIFTTDDGTYGTKGLATEAAEKSLSKKKFDSICACGKEAMICKLYSLAKKHNIP
;
A
#
# COMPACT_ATOMS: atom_id res chain seq x y z
N MET A 1 26.27 -11.34 -11.64
CA MET A 1 24.86 -10.92 -11.78
C MET A 1 24.05 -12.14 -12.17
N ALA A 2 23.42 -12.80 -11.18
CA ALA A 2 22.46 -13.85 -11.48
C ALA A 2 21.19 -13.15 -11.99
N TRP A 3 20.80 -13.42 -13.23
CA TRP A 3 19.50 -13.02 -13.74
C TRP A 3 18.43 -13.55 -12.79
N HIS A 4 17.43 -12.73 -12.41
CA HIS A 4 16.36 -13.10 -11.48
C HIS A 4 15.37 -14.10 -12.12
N ILE A 5 15.86 -15.20 -12.70
CA ILE A 5 15.08 -16.23 -13.38
C ILE A 5 14.00 -16.77 -12.44
N LYS A 6 14.35 -16.98 -11.16
CA LYS A 6 13.43 -17.43 -10.12
C LYS A 6 12.21 -16.52 -9.92
N ASN A 7 12.36 -15.20 -10.05
CA ASN A 7 11.23 -14.26 -9.91
C ASN A 7 10.29 -14.34 -11.11
N ASN A 8 10.79 -14.75 -12.28
CA ASN A 8 10.01 -14.84 -13.50
C ASN A 8 9.30 -16.20 -13.67
N GLU A 9 9.61 -17.19 -12.84
CA GLU A 9 8.92 -18.47 -12.83
C GLU A 9 7.52 -18.34 -12.23
N MET A 10 6.52 -18.85 -12.97
CA MET A 10 5.13 -18.87 -12.54
C MET A 10 4.95 -19.86 -11.39
N ARG A 11 4.51 -19.37 -10.23
CA ARG A 11 4.21 -20.19 -9.06
C ARG A 11 2.71 -20.20 -8.82
N ILE A 12 2.12 -21.40 -8.84
CA ILE A 12 0.71 -21.57 -8.52
C ILE A 12 0.55 -21.59 -7.01
N VAL A 13 -0.17 -20.61 -6.48
CA VAL A 13 -0.45 -20.45 -5.06
C VAL A 13 -1.93 -20.67 -4.78
N LYS A 14 -2.24 -21.09 -3.56
CA LYS A 14 -3.59 -21.26 -3.07
C LYS A 14 -3.95 -20.10 -2.16
N ILE A 15 -5.13 -19.51 -2.35
CA ILE A 15 -5.61 -18.42 -1.50
C ILE A 15 -5.85 -18.97 -0.08
N HIS A 16 -5.07 -18.48 0.87
CA HIS A 16 -5.15 -18.82 2.28
C HIS A 16 -6.34 -18.10 2.96
N LYS A 17 -6.52 -16.82 2.66
CA LYS A 17 -7.58 -15.98 3.25
C LYS A 17 -7.94 -14.83 2.31
N VAL A 18 -9.21 -14.40 2.36
CA VAL A 18 -9.67 -13.17 1.74
C VAL A 18 -10.30 -12.28 2.81
N LYS A 19 -9.96 -11.00 2.81
CA LYS A 19 -10.53 -10.00 3.72
C LYS A 19 -11.15 -8.86 2.91
N THR A 20 -12.39 -8.51 3.20
CA THR A 20 -13.02 -7.29 2.65
C THR A 20 -12.51 -6.09 3.43
N GLU A 21 -11.86 -5.14 2.72
CA GLU A 21 -11.38 -3.88 3.31
C GLU A 21 -12.37 -2.73 3.08
N ALA A 22 -13.09 -2.75 1.95
CA ALA A 22 -14.18 -1.83 1.61
C ALA A 22 -15.14 -2.51 0.60
N HIS A 23 -16.25 -1.86 0.25
CA HIS A 23 -17.30 -2.44 -0.63
C HIS A 23 -16.75 -3.11 -1.90
N ASN A 24 -15.76 -2.50 -2.55
CA ASN A 24 -15.13 -3.01 -3.77
C ASN A 24 -13.62 -3.23 -3.63
N VAL A 25 -13.12 -3.45 -2.40
CA VAL A 25 -11.70 -3.65 -2.11
C VAL A 25 -11.51 -4.88 -1.24
N LYS A 26 -10.65 -5.80 -1.69
CA LYS A 26 -10.31 -7.02 -0.96
C LYS A 26 -8.81 -7.20 -0.85
N THR A 27 -8.37 -7.73 0.28
CA THR A 27 -7.01 -8.23 0.50
C THR A 27 -7.03 -9.74 0.34
N ILE A 28 -6.19 -10.27 -0.55
CA ILE A 28 -6.01 -11.68 -0.82
C ILE A 28 -4.67 -12.11 -0.21
N PHE A 29 -4.72 -13.09 0.67
CA PHE A 29 -3.55 -13.66 1.35
C PHE A 29 -3.25 -15.05 0.79
N PHE A 30 -1.98 -15.34 0.56
CA PHE A 30 -1.48 -16.61 0.06
C PHE A 30 -0.08 -16.89 0.62
N GLU A 31 0.30 -18.16 0.62
CA GLU A 31 1.62 -18.61 1.06
C GLU A 31 2.55 -18.71 -0.15
N ASP A 32 3.66 -17.98 -0.12
CA ASP A 32 4.74 -18.05 -1.12
C ASP A 32 6.02 -17.44 -0.51
N GLU A 33 7.05 -18.25 -0.30
CA GLU A 33 8.27 -17.80 0.39
C GLU A 33 8.96 -16.64 -0.34
N LEU A 34 8.94 -16.65 -1.68
CA LEU A 34 9.59 -15.60 -2.47
C LEU A 34 8.81 -14.28 -2.42
N SER A 35 7.48 -14.32 -2.44
CA SER A 35 6.65 -13.13 -2.22
C SER A 35 6.74 -12.62 -0.79
N ALA A 36 6.88 -13.52 0.19
CA ALA A 36 7.03 -13.17 1.60
C ALA A 36 8.38 -12.53 1.94
N SER A 37 9.39 -12.67 1.07
CA SER A 37 10.68 -11.99 1.18
C SER A 37 10.74 -10.66 0.41
N ALA A 38 9.60 -10.15 -0.04
CA ALA A 38 9.56 -8.90 -0.79
C ALA A 38 9.82 -7.69 0.10
N GLU A 39 10.34 -6.63 -0.50
CA GLU A 39 10.57 -5.34 0.15
C GLU A 39 9.41 -4.35 -0.13
N PRO A 40 9.14 -3.38 0.76
CA PRO A 40 8.07 -2.41 0.55
C PRO A 40 8.28 -1.62 -0.74
N GLY A 41 7.27 -1.60 -1.62
CA GLY A 41 7.32 -0.96 -2.94
C GLY A 41 7.44 -1.93 -4.10
N GLN A 42 7.79 -3.20 -3.82
CA GLN A 42 7.75 -4.24 -4.84
C GLN A 42 6.32 -4.70 -5.17
N PHE A 43 6.18 -5.32 -6.33
CA PHE A 43 4.91 -5.83 -6.83
C PHE A 43 5.03 -7.24 -7.39
N LEU A 44 3.88 -7.88 -7.62
CA LEU A 44 3.75 -9.20 -8.22
C LEU A 44 2.97 -9.07 -9.53
N MET A 45 3.29 -9.91 -10.51
CA MET A 45 2.37 -10.20 -11.60
C MET A 45 1.45 -11.32 -11.14
N VAL A 46 0.14 -11.03 -11.08
CA VAL A 46 -0.88 -11.95 -10.58
C VAL A 46 -1.68 -12.46 -11.76
N TRP A 47 -1.46 -13.73 -12.11
CA TRP A 47 -2.19 -14.43 -13.14
C TRP A 47 -3.48 -15.04 -12.59
N ILE A 48 -4.57 -14.70 -13.24
CA ILE A 48 -5.93 -15.14 -12.95
C ILE A 48 -6.29 -16.18 -14.01
N PRO A 49 -6.43 -17.46 -13.66
CA PRO A 49 -6.65 -18.51 -14.64
C PRO A 49 -7.83 -18.21 -15.58
N GLY A 50 -7.55 -18.16 -16.88
CA GLY A 50 -8.55 -17.92 -17.92
C GLY A 50 -9.03 -16.47 -18.07
N VAL A 51 -8.42 -15.51 -17.36
CA VAL A 51 -8.81 -14.09 -17.43
C VAL A 51 -7.66 -13.22 -17.91
N ASP A 52 -6.67 -12.93 -17.06
CA ASP A 52 -5.59 -11.99 -17.37
C ASP A 52 -4.40 -12.16 -16.40
N GLU A 53 -3.31 -11.43 -16.63
CA GLU A 53 -2.21 -11.25 -15.69
C GLU A 53 -1.94 -9.76 -15.42
N ILE A 54 -2.15 -9.31 -14.18
CA ILE A 54 -2.04 -7.89 -13.82
C ILE A 54 -1.00 -7.63 -12.73
N PRO A 55 -0.31 -6.48 -12.74
CA PRO A 55 0.60 -6.09 -11.67
C PRO A 55 -0.17 -5.64 -10.44
N LEU A 56 0.13 -6.19 -9.27
CA LEU A 56 -0.40 -5.77 -7.98
C LEU A 56 0.72 -5.62 -6.96
N SER A 57 0.78 -4.45 -6.30
CA SER A 57 1.72 -4.23 -5.21
C SER A 57 1.38 -5.10 -4.00
N LEU A 58 2.41 -5.55 -3.31
CA LEU A 58 2.26 -6.26 -2.05
C LEU A 58 1.74 -5.31 -0.97
N SER A 59 0.70 -5.73 -0.25
CA SER A 59 0.18 -5.04 0.94
C SER A 59 0.75 -5.58 2.26
N SER A 60 1.30 -6.81 2.24
CA SER A 60 2.08 -7.38 3.34
C SER A 60 2.98 -8.50 2.83
N ALA A 61 4.12 -8.70 3.49
CA ALA A 61 5.01 -9.83 3.30
C ALA A 61 5.65 -10.17 4.66
N SER A 62 5.25 -11.28 5.29
CA SER A 62 5.77 -11.71 6.59
C SER A 62 5.47 -13.19 6.83
N ASP A 63 6.39 -13.91 7.48
CA ASP A 63 6.17 -15.29 7.95
C ASP A 63 5.58 -16.24 6.90
N ARG A 64 6.19 -16.26 5.71
CA ARG A 64 5.76 -17.03 4.51
C ARG A 64 4.43 -16.60 3.89
N LEU A 65 3.72 -15.66 4.50
CA LEU A 65 2.46 -15.13 4.00
C LEU A 65 2.70 -13.80 3.27
N ALA A 66 2.18 -13.72 2.06
CA ALA A 66 2.12 -12.50 1.27
C ALA A 66 0.66 -12.10 1.05
N SER A 67 0.43 -10.81 0.82
CA SER A 67 -0.88 -10.34 0.39
C SER A 67 -0.82 -9.26 -0.67
N VAL A 68 -1.86 -9.24 -1.50
CA VAL A 68 -2.16 -8.14 -2.42
C VAL A 68 -3.54 -7.59 -2.11
N THR A 69 -3.70 -6.27 -2.21
CA THR A 69 -5.00 -5.61 -2.07
C THR A 69 -5.47 -5.12 -3.43
N VAL A 70 -6.67 -5.52 -3.84
CA VAL A 70 -7.23 -5.22 -5.16
C VAL A 70 -8.52 -4.40 -5.01
N LYS A 71 -8.60 -3.30 -5.77
CA LYS A 71 -9.85 -2.54 -5.98
C LYS A 71 -10.45 -2.95 -7.31
N GLU A 72 -11.74 -3.26 -7.30
CA GLU A 72 -12.47 -3.58 -8.51
C GLU A 72 -12.68 -2.33 -9.37
N VAL A 73 -12.04 -2.31 -10.54
CA VAL A 73 -12.09 -1.21 -11.53
C VAL A 73 -12.23 -1.69 -12.98
N GLY A 74 -12.10 -3.00 -13.22
CA GLY A 74 -12.17 -3.63 -14.55
C GLY A 74 -12.19 -5.15 -14.46
N GLU A 75 -12.25 -5.82 -15.60
CA GLU A 75 -12.50 -7.27 -15.73
C GLU A 75 -11.58 -8.14 -14.85
N ALA A 76 -10.26 -8.00 -15.00
CA ALA A 76 -9.28 -8.77 -14.21
C ALA A 76 -9.45 -8.55 -12.69
N THR A 77 -9.63 -7.29 -12.27
CA THR A 77 -9.82 -6.97 -10.85
C THR A 77 -11.17 -7.42 -10.30
N HIS A 78 -12.21 -7.48 -11.14
CA HIS A 78 -13.52 -8.04 -10.79
C HIS A 78 -13.41 -9.54 -10.56
N ALA A 79 -12.74 -10.26 -11.49
CA ALA A 79 -12.47 -11.69 -11.33
C ALA A 79 -11.71 -11.98 -10.03
N LEU A 80 -10.63 -11.24 -9.75
CA LEU A 80 -9.90 -11.35 -8.48
C LEU A 80 -10.76 -11.05 -7.25
N ASN A 81 -11.59 -10.01 -7.30
CA ASN A 81 -12.48 -9.68 -6.20
C ASN A 81 -13.51 -10.80 -5.95
N GLY A 82 -13.90 -11.54 -7.00
CA GLY A 82 -14.78 -12.70 -6.91
C GLY A 82 -14.14 -13.95 -6.29
N MET A 83 -12.80 -14.02 -6.21
CA MET A 83 -12.10 -15.21 -5.72
C MET A 83 -12.28 -15.43 -4.22
N LYS A 84 -12.23 -16.70 -3.83
CA LYS A 84 -12.47 -17.15 -2.45
C LYS A 84 -11.26 -17.92 -1.93
N LYS A 85 -11.25 -18.16 -0.62
CA LYS A 85 -10.34 -19.14 -0.01
C LYS A 85 -10.32 -20.43 -0.82
N ASP A 86 -9.14 -21.03 -0.90
CA ASP A 86 -8.85 -22.25 -1.64
C ASP A 86 -8.81 -22.14 -3.17
N SER A 87 -9.13 -20.97 -3.75
CA SER A 87 -8.93 -20.72 -5.19
C SER A 87 -7.44 -20.68 -5.53
N LEU A 88 -7.09 -20.96 -6.78
CA LEU A 88 -5.70 -20.96 -7.28
C LEU A 88 -5.39 -19.69 -8.08
N LEU A 89 -4.20 -19.13 -7.85
CA LEU A 89 -3.64 -17.99 -8.57
C LEU A 89 -2.25 -18.34 -9.07
N GLY A 90 -1.83 -17.73 -10.18
CA GLY A 90 -0.41 -17.71 -10.56
C GLY A 90 0.26 -16.43 -10.06
N ILE A 91 1.47 -16.55 -9.53
CA ILE A 91 2.26 -15.43 -9.04
C ILE A 91 3.64 -15.46 -9.67
N ARG A 92 4.08 -14.31 -10.20
CA ARG A 92 5.48 -14.02 -10.51
C ARG A 92 5.94 -12.78 -9.73
N GLY A 93 7.22 -12.73 -9.43
CA GLY A 93 7.87 -11.68 -8.65
C GLY A 93 8.49 -12.21 -7.35
N PRO A 94 8.89 -11.31 -6.43
CA PRO A 94 8.63 -9.88 -6.48
C PRO A 94 9.43 -9.17 -7.58
N PHE A 95 8.84 -8.12 -8.14
CA PHE A 95 9.42 -7.24 -9.16
C PHE A 95 9.48 -5.79 -8.66
N GLY A 96 10.23 -4.98 -9.40
CA GLY A 96 10.39 -3.56 -9.11
C GLY A 96 11.41 -3.28 -8.01
N SER A 97 11.61 -1.99 -7.76
CA SER A 97 12.45 -1.47 -6.68
C SER A 97 11.64 -1.29 -5.40
N TYR A 98 12.34 -0.97 -4.31
CA TYR A 98 11.73 -0.74 -3.01
C TYR A 98 12.00 0.68 -2.51
N PHE A 99 11.19 1.12 -1.54
CA PHE A 99 11.38 2.41 -0.88
C PHE A 99 12.67 2.40 -0.07
N LYS A 100 13.45 3.48 -0.16
CA LYS A 100 14.63 3.68 0.70
C LYS A 100 14.21 4.48 1.92
N ILE A 101 14.54 3.97 3.09
CA ILE A 101 14.34 4.70 4.34
C ILE A 101 15.39 5.80 4.42
N MET A 102 14.94 7.04 4.53
CA MET A 102 15.79 8.23 4.52
C MET A 102 15.45 9.11 5.74
N GLY A 103 16.45 9.29 6.60
CA GLY A 103 16.33 10.09 7.81
C GLY A 103 15.58 9.39 8.94
N LYS A 104 15.03 10.18 9.87
CA LYS A 104 14.37 9.71 11.09
C LYS A 104 12.93 10.19 11.23
N ASN A 105 12.45 11.02 10.31
CA ASN A 105 11.06 11.48 10.27
C ASN A 105 10.49 11.44 8.85
N THR A 106 9.59 10.50 8.56
CA THR A 106 9.04 10.28 7.22
C THR A 106 7.57 10.65 7.14
N LEU A 107 7.20 11.39 6.10
CA LEU A 107 5.80 11.63 5.74
C LEU A 107 5.36 10.61 4.68
N VAL A 108 4.40 9.77 5.03
CA VAL A 108 3.80 8.81 4.10
C VAL A 108 2.41 9.32 3.69
N VAL A 109 2.09 9.31 2.39
CA VAL A 109 0.80 9.80 1.87
C VAL A 109 0.18 8.81 0.88
N GLY A 110 -0.95 8.23 1.26
CA GLY A 110 -1.71 7.26 0.48
C GLY A 110 -3.05 7.80 -0.01
N GLY A 111 -3.39 7.55 -1.26
CA GLY A 111 -4.68 7.92 -1.84
C GLY A 111 -5.45 6.71 -2.37
N GLY A 112 -6.61 6.42 -1.78
CA GLY A 112 -7.45 5.28 -2.15
C GLY A 112 -6.69 3.96 -2.05
N ILE A 113 -6.70 3.16 -3.13
CA ILE A 113 -5.98 1.87 -3.18
C ILE A 113 -4.47 2.01 -3.05
N GLY A 114 -3.90 3.20 -3.29
CA GLY A 114 -2.49 3.49 -3.06
C GLY A 114 -2.06 3.36 -1.59
N ALA A 115 -3.00 3.32 -0.64
CA ALA A 115 -2.69 3.04 0.75
C ALA A 115 -2.20 1.59 0.98
N ALA A 116 -2.55 0.65 0.10
CA ALA A 116 -2.20 -0.77 0.23
C ALA A 116 -0.69 -1.05 0.27
N PRO A 117 0.13 -0.62 -0.72
CA PRO A 117 1.58 -0.81 -0.64
C PRO A 117 2.23 -0.02 0.50
N LEU A 118 1.65 1.11 0.89
CA LEU A 118 2.22 1.97 1.92
C LEU A 118 2.04 1.40 3.33
N LEU A 119 1.05 0.52 3.56
CA LEU A 119 0.89 -0.15 4.85
C LEU A 119 2.13 -0.98 5.20
N MET A 120 2.68 -1.71 4.22
CA MET A 120 3.91 -2.48 4.39
C MET A 120 5.11 -1.57 4.67
N LEU A 121 5.22 -0.45 3.95
CA LEU A 121 6.27 0.56 4.20
C LEU A 121 6.18 1.14 5.61
N VAL A 122 4.98 1.50 6.06
CA VAL A 122 4.77 2.07 7.41
C VAL A 122 5.18 1.08 8.49
N LYS A 123 4.83 -0.21 8.36
CA LYS A 123 5.28 -1.24 9.30
C LYS A 123 6.81 -1.34 9.34
N ASN A 124 7.47 -1.30 8.18
CA ASN A 124 8.93 -1.32 8.10
C ASN A 124 9.55 -0.09 8.79
N LEU A 125 9.09 1.13 8.47
CA LEU A 125 9.56 2.37 9.10
C LEU A 125 9.41 2.35 10.63
N LEU A 126 8.27 1.88 11.14
CA LEU A 126 8.05 1.76 12.58
C LEU A 126 8.99 0.72 13.22
N SER A 127 9.26 -0.40 12.55
CA SER A 127 10.20 -1.41 13.03
C SER A 127 11.64 -0.88 13.13
N GLU A 128 12.00 0.07 12.26
CA GLU A 128 13.29 0.77 12.29
C GLU A 128 13.27 2.01 13.22
N SER A 129 12.23 2.19 14.03
CA SER A 129 12.07 3.33 14.95
C SER A 129 12.09 4.71 14.24
N VAL A 130 11.68 4.76 12.97
CA VAL A 130 11.53 6.01 12.22
C VAL A 130 10.20 6.67 12.61
N LYS A 131 10.26 7.94 13.03
CA LYS A 131 9.06 8.72 13.29
C LYS A 131 8.26 8.82 11.99
N THR A 132 7.00 8.41 12.04
CA THR A 132 6.19 8.28 10.84
C THR A 132 4.86 9.02 11.01
N THR A 133 4.55 9.89 10.05
CA THR A 133 3.21 10.45 9.88
C THR A 133 2.60 9.84 8.62
N PHE A 134 1.48 9.13 8.74
CA PHE A 134 0.77 8.55 7.61
C PHE A 134 -0.55 9.29 7.35
N ILE A 135 -0.65 9.92 6.19
CA ILE A 135 -1.87 10.56 5.70
C ILE A 135 -2.57 9.62 4.71
N ILE A 136 -3.85 9.35 4.93
CA ILE A 136 -4.67 8.54 4.04
C ILE A 136 -5.86 9.36 3.56
N GLY A 137 -6.01 9.45 2.23
CA GLY A 137 -7.15 10.04 1.57
C GLY A 137 -8.09 9.02 0.95
N ALA A 138 -9.38 9.19 1.20
CA ALA A 138 -10.47 8.48 0.54
C ALA A 138 -11.55 9.48 0.12
N LYS A 139 -12.47 9.10 -0.78
CA LYS A 139 -13.57 10.02 -1.12
C LYS A 139 -14.57 10.15 0.03
N THR A 140 -14.85 9.00 0.67
CA THR A 140 -15.86 8.84 1.72
C THR A 140 -15.33 7.94 2.83
N ARG A 141 -15.99 7.95 4.00
CA ARG A 141 -15.69 7.09 5.14
C ARG A 141 -15.64 5.60 4.79
N SER A 142 -16.53 5.13 3.93
CA SER A 142 -16.61 3.72 3.53
C SER A 142 -15.46 3.26 2.64
N GLU A 143 -14.68 4.18 2.09
CA GLU A 143 -13.51 3.89 1.25
C GLU A 143 -12.18 3.97 2.01
N ILE A 144 -12.21 4.26 3.32
CA ILE A 144 -10.98 4.26 4.14
C ILE A 144 -10.50 2.83 4.34
N LEU A 145 -9.31 2.55 3.83
CA LEU A 145 -8.66 1.25 3.95
C LEU A 145 -7.87 1.13 5.26
N PHE A 146 -7.83 -0.08 5.80
CA PHE A 146 -6.97 -0.49 6.92
C PHE A 146 -7.12 0.30 8.23
N LYS A 147 -8.24 1.01 8.42
CA LYS A 147 -8.47 1.84 9.61
C LYS A 147 -8.07 1.15 10.91
N ASP A 148 -8.60 -0.05 11.17
CA ASP A 148 -8.36 -0.76 12.43
C ASP A 148 -6.88 -1.14 12.62
N GLN A 149 -6.20 -1.55 11.53
CA GLN A 149 -4.77 -1.85 11.57
C GLN A 149 -3.93 -0.61 11.86
N LEU A 150 -4.31 0.54 11.29
CA LEU A 150 -3.60 1.79 11.49
C LEU A 150 -3.81 2.37 12.87
N THR A 151 -5.01 2.20 13.45
CA THR A 151 -5.27 2.52 14.86
C THR A 151 -4.43 1.63 15.77
N ALA A 152 -4.34 0.33 15.53
CA ALA A 152 -3.45 -0.55 16.30
C ALA A 152 -1.98 -0.10 16.21
N LEU A 153 -1.47 0.24 15.01
CA LEU A 153 -0.12 0.77 14.85
C LEU A 153 0.11 2.12 15.55
N HIS A 154 -0.93 2.96 15.65
CA HIS A 154 -0.88 4.19 16.44
C HIS A 154 -0.70 3.88 17.93
N ASP A 155 -1.53 3.00 18.46
CA ASP A 155 -1.56 2.67 19.89
C ASP A 155 -0.29 1.90 20.32
N GLU A 156 0.19 0.98 19.48
CA GLU A 156 1.33 0.10 19.79
C GLU A 156 2.69 0.75 19.51
N HIS A 157 2.79 1.56 18.45
CA HIS A 157 4.08 2.05 17.94
C HIS A 157 4.16 3.58 17.79
N GLY A 158 3.13 4.33 18.17
CA GLY A 158 3.13 5.79 18.11
C GLY A 158 3.06 6.36 16.68
N LEU A 159 2.55 5.60 15.72
CA LEU A 159 2.29 6.08 14.36
C LEU A 159 1.34 7.30 14.39
N GLU A 160 1.71 8.43 13.80
CA GLU A 160 0.76 9.54 13.63
C GLU A 160 -0.10 9.31 12.38
N VAL A 161 -1.38 9.02 12.55
CA VAL A 161 -2.29 8.77 11.43
C VAL A 161 -3.24 9.95 11.22
N ILE A 162 -3.32 10.45 9.98
CA ILE A 162 -4.24 11.50 9.58
C ILE A 162 -5.16 10.95 8.49
N PHE A 163 -6.44 10.79 8.83
CA PHE A 163 -7.46 10.43 7.86
C PHE A 163 -8.07 11.66 7.21
N THR A 164 -8.23 11.61 5.90
CA THR A 164 -8.89 12.65 5.10
C THR A 164 -9.98 12.04 4.23
N THR A 165 -11.11 12.74 4.14
CA THR A 165 -12.19 12.40 3.22
C THR A 165 -12.60 13.61 2.40
N ASP A 166 -12.79 13.44 1.10
CA ASP A 166 -13.19 14.53 0.20
C ASP A 166 -14.51 15.20 0.67
N ASP A 167 -15.45 14.40 1.17
CA ASP A 167 -16.75 14.85 1.68
C ASP A 167 -16.78 15.23 3.17
N GLY A 168 -15.74 14.88 3.94
CA GLY A 168 -15.66 15.11 5.38
C GLY A 168 -16.41 14.09 6.24
N THR A 169 -16.86 12.96 5.67
CA THR A 169 -17.57 11.92 6.43
C THR A 169 -16.70 11.18 7.44
N TYR A 170 -15.37 11.33 7.37
CA TYR A 170 -14.45 10.85 8.39
C TYR A 170 -13.11 11.61 8.39
N GLY A 171 -12.58 11.89 9.58
CA GLY A 171 -11.33 12.62 9.75
C GLY A 171 -11.44 14.07 9.30
N THR A 172 -10.41 14.57 8.62
CA THR A 172 -10.40 15.94 8.08
C THR A 172 -11.06 15.99 6.72
N LYS A 173 -11.98 16.92 6.50
CA LYS A 173 -12.54 17.20 5.17
C LYS A 173 -11.46 17.77 4.26
N GLY A 174 -11.34 17.24 3.04
CA GLY A 174 -10.42 17.73 2.01
C GLY A 174 -9.47 16.64 1.49
N LEU A 175 -8.55 17.06 0.63
CA LEU A 175 -7.63 16.14 -0.05
C LEU A 175 -6.45 15.76 0.86
N ALA A 176 -5.91 14.56 0.67
CA ALA A 176 -4.67 14.13 1.35
C ALA A 176 -3.49 15.10 1.13
N THR A 177 -3.43 15.75 -0.03
CA THR A 177 -2.40 16.77 -0.35
C THR A 177 -2.53 18.03 0.49
N GLU A 178 -3.74 18.43 0.86
CA GLU A 178 -3.99 19.59 1.72
C GLU A 178 -3.58 19.30 3.16
N ALA A 179 -3.88 18.09 3.64
CA ALA A 179 -3.36 17.62 4.93
C ALA A 179 -1.84 17.51 4.93
N ALA A 180 -1.23 17.05 3.83
CA ALA A 180 0.22 17.00 3.69
C ALA A 180 0.85 18.41 3.74
N GLU A 181 0.30 19.38 3.02
CA GLU A 181 0.76 20.78 3.07
C GLU A 181 0.64 21.37 4.48
N LYS A 182 -0.47 21.11 5.18
CA LYS A 182 -0.65 21.52 6.57
C LYS A 182 0.38 20.88 7.50
N SER A 183 0.69 19.59 7.34
CA SER A 183 1.73 18.91 8.12
C SER A 183 3.12 19.49 7.85
N LEU A 184 3.47 19.74 6.58
CA LEU A 184 4.73 20.34 6.15
C LEU A 184 4.92 21.78 6.67
N SER A 185 3.83 22.53 6.90
CA SER A 185 3.89 23.85 7.53
C SER A 185 4.21 23.83 9.02
N LYS A 186 3.97 22.69 9.69
CA LYS A 186 4.09 22.54 11.15
C LYS A 186 5.30 21.73 11.59
N LYS A 187 5.78 20.83 10.73
CA LYS A 187 6.79 19.82 11.06
C LYS A 187 7.77 19.71 9.90
N LYS A 188 9.04 19.43 10.21
CA LYS A 188 10.05 19.05 9.22
C LYS A 188 10.04 17.54 9.02
N PHE A 189 10.16 17.10 7.78
CA PHE A 189 10.30 15.69 7.41
C PHE A 189 11.60 15.52 6.61
N ASP A 190 12.22 14.37 6.77
CA ASP A 190 13.46 14.00 6.08
C ASP A 190 13.18 13.32 4.74
N SER A 191 11.98 12.79 4.54
CA SER A 191 11.53 12.20 3.27
C SER A 191 10.01 12.19 3.13
N ILE A 192 9.54 12.15 1.87
CA ILE A 192 8.12 11.93 1.55
C ILE A 192 7.96 10.67 0.69
N CYS A 193 7.12 9.74 1.15
CA CYS A 193 6.74 8.55 0.37
C CYS A 193 5.27 8.66 -0.02
N ALA A 194 4.94 8.44 -1.30
CA ALA A 194 3.58 8.61 -1.80
C ALA A 194 3.16 7.49 -2.75
N CYS A 195 1.88 7.11 -2.69
CA CYS A 195 1.26 6.19 -3.64
C CYS A 195 -0.23 6.49 -3.78
N GLY A 196 -0.73 6.56 -5.01
CA GLY A 196 -2.12 6.88 -5.30
C GLY A 196 -2.28 7.47 -6.69
N LYS A 197 -3.31 8.30 -6.89
CA LYS A 197 -3.57 8.96 -8.17
C LYS A 197 -2.39 9.85 -8.58
N GLU A 198 -2.09 9.88 -9.87
CA GLU A 198 -0.99 10.68 -10.44
C GLU A 198 -1.07 12.16 -10.03
N ALA A 199 -2.24 12.79 -10.11
CA ALA A 199 -2.43 14.17 -9.68
C ALA A 199 -2.04 14.42 -8.20
N MET A 200 -2.28 13.44 -7.32
CA MET A 200 -1.85 13.51 -5.92
C MET A 200 -0.33 13.47 -5.82
N ILE A 201 0.30 12.54 -6.54
CA ILE A 201 1.76 12.37 -6.55
C ILE A 201 2.44 13.62 -7.11
N CYS A 202 1.96 14.19 -8.22
CA CYS A 202 2.50 15.43 -8.79
C CYS A 202 2.46 16.61 -7.81
N LYS A 203 1.35 16.76 -7.08
CA LYS A 203 1.20 17.80 -6.06
C LYS A 203 2.16 17.59 -4.89
N LEU A 204 2.30 16.36 -4.39
CA LEU A 204 3.24 16.02 -3.32
C LEU A 204 4.69 16.24 -3.76
N TYR A 205 5.03 15.92 -5.00
CA TYR A 205 6.35 16.18 -5.56
C TYR A 205 6.68 17.69 -5.60
N SER A 206 5.71 18.53 -5.98
CA SER A 206 5.89 19.99 -5.93
C SER A 206 6.08 20.51 -4.50
N LEU A 207 5.35 19.94 -3.53
CA LEU A 207 5.54 20.25 -2.12
C LEU A 207 6.92 19.80 -1.62
N ALA A 208 7.36 18.60 -1.97
CA ALA A 208 8.69 18.08 -1.63
C ALA A 208 9.79 19.03 -2.14
N LYS A 209 9.71 19.46 -3.41
CA LYS A 209 10.61 20.47 -4.00
C LYS A 209 10.59 21.79 -3.25
N LYS A 210 9.41 22.33 -2.95
CA LYS A 210 9.25 23.60 -2.21
C LYS A 210 9.92 23.55 -0.83
N HIS A 211 9.88 22.39 -0.18
CA HIS A 211 10.44 22.19 1.16
C HIS A 211 11.86 21.59 1.16
N ASN A 212 12.46 21.34 -0.01
CA ASN A 212 13.76 20.66 -0.19
C ASN A 212 13.83 19.29 0.51
N ILE A 213 12.75 18.50 0.38
CA ILE A 213 12.65 17.15 0.93
C ILE A 213 12.78 16.14 -0.23
N PRO A 214 13.60 15.08 -0.08
CA PRO A 214 13.70 14.01 -1.06
C PRO A 214 12.44 13.16 -1.18
#